data_AF-A0A1I2PI36-F1
#
_entry.id   AF-A0A1I2PI36-F1
#
_cell.length_a   1.000
_cell.length_b   1.000
_cell.length_c   1.000
_cell.angle_alpha   90.00
_cell.angle_beta   90.00
_cell.angle_gamma   90.00
#
_symmetry.space_group_name_H-M   'P 1'
#
loop_
_entity.id
_entity.type
_entity.pdbx_description
1 polymer ?
#
loop_
_entity_poly.entity_id
_entity_poly.type
_entity_poly.pdbx_seq_one_letter_code
_entity_poly.pdbx_strand_id
1 'polypeptide(L)'
;MNWEKELLDLYDANQDIVGKVDAEGTVLLPLFHTTVKAQVEVKIDKDGNFIEANKVLKGDDVTIIPITFESGSRTTNNMPHPLCDSLQYVSGDYSKYCVDEESDKFEPYFKAYIEKLEKWATSEYTNEMVNSIYKYLKKGMLIHDLINNNVIDTTKEGKIDYDKKINGIKQNKLFVRFIVEDDGILYRCWLDNDTHKSFIRYYRSTLTEQKLDYLTGSMERITYSHPKKLRNEGDKAKLISSNDDTNYTYLGRFNNKEEAFSIGGETSYKIHNALNWIIRKQGKNFDSFTIVTWESSQQKMPNWDDDAEDIVSTCDEFYIDCSDDETEKEYDSNYMTAKRFNDALNGYGKSISNTSKMILISLDAATQGRVALTEYKSLESSKYLENIYKWHMEGGWRHKKYKNRKIIEYVGMPSVNDIAKILYGTEENGKMIIRKNSEKLYANVIKRLIPCIWDGRRVPYDMVQKSIIKASMPLSYDSHFNWEETVSLACSFVKKYRLERCKEEWNMSLDKECKDRSYLYGRLLAIADRIEYSTYDKERVTNAKRYMNAFSQRPYTTWRVIEESIQPYLAKLNPGIRIYYSKLLDEVQNLFTLDTFKDNKKLDGLYLLGYHSQAFEMNNKKSEK
;
A
#
# COMPACT_ATOMS: atom_id res chain seq x y z
N MET A 1 8.89 -5.75 -21.18
CA MET A 1 8.17 -5.79 -19.89
C MET A 1 6.88 -6.56 -20.16
N ASN A 2 6.37 -7.32 -19.20
CA ASN A 2 5.23 -8.22 -19.41
C ASN A 2 4.08 -7.92 -18.44
N TRP A 3 4.03 -6.68 -17.92
CA TRP A 3 3.08 -6.27 -16.90
C TRP A 3 1.65 -6.27 -17.44
N GLU A 4 1.50 -5.98 -18.73
CA GLU A 4 0.26 -6.04 -19.47
C GLU A 4 -0.31 -7.45 -19.43
N LYS A 5 0.53 -8.45 -19.75
CA LYS A 5 0.11 -9.86 -19.75
C LYS A 5 -0.28 -10.32 -18.35
N GLU A 6 0.50 -10.00 -17.31
CA GLU A 6 0.17 -10.39 -15.94
C GLU A 6 -1.18 -9.81 -15.49
N LEU A 7 -1.53 -8.58 -15.92
CA LEU A 7 -2.84 -7.98 -15.63
C LEU A 7 -3.97 -8.57 -16.47
N LEU A 8 -3.71 -8.98 -17.72
CA LEU A 8 -4.66 -9.72 -18.55
C LEU A 8 -4.97 -11.08 -17.94
N ASP A 9 -3.93 -11.84 -17.60
CA ASP A 9 -4.04 -13.15 -16.96
C ASP A 9 -4.76 -13.01 -15.61
N LEU A 10 -4.48 -11.94 -14.84
CA LEU A 10 -5.20 -11.64 -13.60
C LEU A 10 -6.69 -11.36 -13.84
N TYR A 11 -7.05 -10.58 -14.86
CA TYR A 11 -8.46 -10.35 -15.19
C TYR A 11 -9.17 -11.66 -15.57
N ASP A 12 -8.52 -12.45 -16.43
CA ASP A 12 -9.09 -13.68 -16.99
C ASP A 12 -9.20 -14.82 -15.96
N ALA A 13 -8.28 -14.87 -15.00
CA ALA A 13 -8.36 -15.80 -13.86
C ALA A 13 -9.49 -15.47 -12.87
N ASN A 14 -10.06 -14.26 -12.92
CA ASN A 14 -11.08 -13.76 -11.98
C ASN A 14 -12.43 -13.45 -12.67
N GLN A 15 -12.71 -14.05 -13.82
CA GLN A 15 -13.96 -13.80 -14.58
C GLN A 15 -15.23 -14.11 -13.78
N ASP A 16 -15.15 -15.07 -12.85
CA ASP A 16 -16.24 -15.51 -12.00
C ASP A 16 -16.67 -14.47 -10.94
N ILE A 17 -15.77 -13.56 -10.55
CA ILE A 17 -16.05 -12.47 -9.60
C ILE A 17 -16.34 -11.13 -10.27
N VAL A 18 -16.24 -11.04 -11.60
CA VAL A 18 -16.51 -9.80 -12.35
C VAL A 18 -17.93 -9.29 -12.08
N GLY A 19 -18.03 -8.00 -11.74
CA GLY A 19 -19.31 -7.33 -11.43
C GLY A 19 -19.86 -7.64 -10.03
N LYS A 20 -19.21 -8.49 -9.24
CA LYS A 20 -19.60 -8.80 -7.86
C LYS A 20 -18.81 -7.93 -6.89
N VAL A 21 -19.51 -7.32 -5.93
CA VAL A 21 -18.90 -6.55 -4.84
C VAL A 21 -18.50 -7.52 -3.73
N ASP A 22 -17.23 -7.50 -3.33
CA ASP A 22 -16.75 -8.31 -2.21
C ASP A 22 -17.10 -7.71 -0.85
N ALA A 23 -16.77 -8.42 0.24
CA ALA A 23 -17.08 -8.00 1.60
C ALA A 23 -16.41 -6.68 2.01
N GLU A 24 -15.33 -6.28 1.33
CA GLU A 24 -14.58 -5.05 1.56
C GLU A 24 -15.12 -3.89 0.69
N GLY A 25 -16.14 -4.14 -0.14
CA GLY A 25 -16.73 -3.15 -1.04
C GLY A 25 -15.94 -2.94 -2.33
N THR A 26 -14.99 -3.83 -2.64
CA THR A 26 -14.19 -3.79 -3.86
C THR A 26 -14.86 -4.61 -4.97
N VAL A 27 -14.70 -4.19 -6.23
CA VAL A 27 -15.29 -4.88 -7.38
C VAL A 27 -14.32 -4.93 -8.56
N LEU A 28 -14.19 -6.11 -9.16
CA LEU A 28 -13.55 -6.24 -10.46
C LEU A 28 -14.56 -5.84 -11.54
N LEU A 29 -14.32 -4.71 -12.19
CA LEU A 29 -15.30 -4.14 -13.12
C LEU A 29 -15.49 -5.00 -14.38
N PRO A 30 -16.74 -5.18 -14.84
CA PRO A 30 -17.00 -5.77 -16.15
C PRO A 30 -16.39 -4.93 -17.27
N LEU A 31 -16.15 -5.57 -18.42
CA LEU A 31 -15.70 -4.86 -19.62
C LEU A 31 -16.68 -3.75 -19.97
N PHE A 32 -16.15 -2.60 -20.40
CA PHE A 32 -16.96 -1.45 -20.79
C PHE A 32 -17.86 -0.91 -19.65
N HIS A 33 -17.43 -1.05 -18.40
CA HIS A 33 -18.10 -0.48 -17.25
C HIS A 33 -17.16 0.44 -16.45
N THR A 34 -17.75 1.37 -15.71
CA THR A 34 -17.03 2.21 -14.74
C THR A 34 -17.90 2.43 -13.51
N THR A 35 -17.29 2.97 -12.46
CA THR A 35 -17.99 3.41 -11.25
C THR A 35 -18.33 4.89 -11.34
N VAL A 36 -19.48 5.28 -10.82
CA VAL A 36 -19.88 6.67 -10.59
C VAL A 36 -20.56 6.79 -9.22
N LYS A 37 -20.76 8.03 -8.75
CA LYS A 37 -21.54 8.29 -7.54
C LYS A 37 -22.93 8.76 -7.93
N ALA A 38 -23.96 7.96 -7.68
CA ALA A 38 -25.35 8.33 -7.89
C ALA A 38 -25.89 9.17 -6.73
N GLN A 39 -26.82 10.07 -7.01
CA GLN A 39 -27.50 10.88 -5.99
C GLN A 39 -28.98 10.54 -5.88
N VAL A 40 -29.56 10.00 -6.95
CA VAL A 40 -30.98 9.69 -7.04
C VAL A 40 -31.14 8.25 -7.52
N GLU A 41 -32.02 7.50 -6.86
CA GLU A 41 -32.48 6.21 -7.34
C GLU A 41 -33.97 6.29 -7.69
N VAL A 42 -34.31 5.76 -8.86
CA VAL A 42 -35.67 5.74 -9.37
C VAL A 42 -36.13 4.30 -9.47
N LYS A 43 -37.27 4.01 -8.85
CA LYS A 43 -37.88 2.70 -8.83
C LYS A 43 -39.06 2.68 -9.81
N ILE A 44 -39.05 1.71 -10.71
CA ILE A 44 -40.07 1.51 -11.75
C ILE A 44 -40.55 0.06 -11.75
N ASP A 45 -41.74 -0.20 -12.29
CA ASP A 45 -42.20 -1.56 -12.54
C ASP A 45 -41.66 -2.14 -13.88
N LYS A 46 -41.91 -3.43 -14.13
CA LYS A 46 -41.55 -4.10 -15.39
C LYS A 46 -42.13 -3.44 -16.66
N ASP A 47 -43.24 -2.71 -16.55
CA ASP A 47 -43.88 -2.03 -17.66
C ASP A 47 -43.35 -0.61 -17.89
N GLY A 48 -42.42 -0.15 -17.04
CA GLY A 48 -41.82 1.17 -17.11
C GLY A 48 -42.71 2.26 -16.52
N ASN A 49 -43.58 1.92 -15.57
CA ASN A 49 -44.33 2.90 -14.77
C ASN A 49 -43.54 3.28 -13.53
N PHE A 50 -43.62 4.56 -13.17
CA PHE A 50 -42.97 5.10 -11.99
C PHE A 50 -43.63 4.56 -10.72
N ILE A 51 -42.83 4.12 -9.75
CA ILE A 51 -43.29 3.71 -8.42
C ILE A 51 -42.91 4.78 -7.39
N GLU A 52 -41.61 5.03 -7.23
CA GLU A 52 -41.07 5.99 -6.26
C GLU A 52 -39.64 6.40 -6.64
N ALA A 53 -39.11 7.44 -5.99
CA ALA A 53 -37.71 7.82 -6.12
C ALA A 53 -37.14 8.27 -4.79
N ASN A 54 -35.88 7.92 -4.52
CA ASN A 54 -35.23 8.22 -3.26
C ASN A 54 -33.89 8.92 -3.47
N LYS A 55 -33.47 9.68 -2.45
CA LYS A 55 -32.11 10.21 -2.35
C LYS A 55 -31.18 9.07 -1.94
N VAL A 56 -30.10 8.87 -2.69
CA VAL A 56 -29.12 7.83 -2.36
C VAL A 56 -28.33 8.24 -1.12
N LEU A 57 -28.22 7.34 -0.15
CA LEU A 57 -27.46 7.57 1.08
C LEU A 57 -25.96 7.63 0.79
N LYS A 58 -25.24 8.49 1.52
CA LYS A 58 -23.77 8.50 1.48
C LYS A 58 -23.23 7.14 1.91
N GLY A 59 -22.36 6.54 1.10
CA GLY A 59 -21.81 5.20 1.34
C GLY A 59 -22.45 4.12 0.49
N ASP A 60 -23.70 4.34 0.02
CA ASP A 60 -24.37 3.48 -0.97
C ASP A 60 -24.39 4.15 -2.37
N ASP A 61 -23.62 5.23 -2.56
CA ASP A 61 -23.63 6.03 -3.78
C ASP A 61 -22.83 5.41 -4.94
N VAL A 62 -21.96 4.43 -4.68
CA VAL A 62 -21.13 3.79 -5.71
C VAL A 62 -22.01 2.93 -6.63
N THR A 63 -22.03 3.30 -7.91
CA THR A 63 -22.90 2.70 -8.93
C THR A 63 -22.04 2.25 -10.11
N ILE A 64 -22.09 0.96 -10.45
CA ILE A 64 -21.49 0.41 -11.66
C ILE A 64 -22.40 0.77 -12.84
N ILE A 65 -21.82 1.37 -13.87
CA ILE A 65 -22.56 1.78 -15.07
C ILE A 65 -21.86 1.28 -16.34
N PRO A 66 -22.63 0.92 -17.39
CA PRO A 66 -22.06 0.69 -18.70
C PRO A 66 -21.53 1.99 -19.29
N ILE A 67 -20.50 1.90 -20.12
CA ILE A 67 -19.90 3.01 -20.86
C ILE A 67 -19.45 2.56 -22.25
N THR A 68 -19.53 3.45 -23.23
CA THR A 68 -18.79 3.34 -24.50
C THR A 68 -17.41 4.01 -24.37
N PHE A 69 -16.48 3.75 -25.31
CA PHE A 69 -15.17 4.42 -25.37
C PHE A 69 -15.29 5.96 -25.34
N GLU A 70 -16.28 6.52 -26.04
CA GLU A 70 -16.53 7.96 -26.09
C GLU A 70 -17.08 8.46 -24.76
N SER A 71 -18.06 7.78 -24.18
CA SER A 71 -18.69 8.20 -22.93
C SER A 71 -17.75 8.07 -21.72
N GLY A 72 -16.86 7.08 -21.67
CA GLY A 72 -15.88 6.93 -20.58
C GLY A 72 -14.82 8.03 -20.56
N SER A 73 -14.47 8.55 -21.74
CA SER A 73 -13.50 9.64 -21.89
C SER A 73 -14.13 11.03 -21.78
N ARG A 74 -15.38 11.21 -22.30
CA ARG A 74 -16.14 12.47 -22.30
C ARG A 74 -15.28 13.68 -22.69
N THR A 75 -14.66 13.61 -23.86
CA THR A 75 -13.93 14.74 -24.45
C THR A 75 -14.85 15.84 -24.97
N THR A 76 -16.11 15.48 -25.29
CA THR A 76 -17.18 16.40 -25.69
C THR A 76 -18.45 16.14 -24.87
N ASN A 77 -19.31 17.15 -24.75
CA ASN A 77 -20.49 17.08 -23.89
C ASN A 77 -21.67 16.26 -24.46
N ASN A 78 -21.67 15.86 -25.74
CA ASN A 78 -22.78 15.07 -26.32
C ASN A 78 -22.48 13.56 -26.37
N MET A 79 -21.97 13.01 -25.26
CA MET A 79 -21.55 11.60 -25.16
C MET A 79 -22.20 10.94 -23.92
N PRO A 80 -23.49 10.58 -24.02
CA PRO A 80 -24.23 9.97 -22.92
C PRO A 80 -23.72 8.57 -22.58
N HIS A 81 -23.85 8.22 -21.31
CA HIS A 81 -23.70 6.86 -20.82
C HIS A 81 -24.96 6.03 -21.17
N PRO A 82 -24.83 4.74 -21.51
CA PRO A 82 -25.93 3.96 -22.09
C PRO A 82 -27.16 3.69 -21.21
N LEU A 83 -27.02 3.61 -19.89
CA LEU A 83 -28.13 3.23 -18.99
C LEU A 83 -28.41 4.29 -17.94
N CYS A 84 -27.43 4.57 -17.09
CA CYS A 84 -27.51 5.54 -16.00
C CYS A 84 -26.64 6.75 -16.33
N ASP A 85 -27.17 7.95 -16.13
CA ASP A 85 -26.45 9.21 -16.39
C ASP A 85 -26.98 10.36 -15.52
N SER A 86 -26.37 11.54 -15.66
CA SER A 86 -26.89 12.76 -15.05
C SER A 86 -28.16 13.26 -15.73
N LEU A 87 -29.02 13.96 -14.98
CA LEU A 87 -30.34 14.43 -15.43
C LEU A 87 -30.34 15.09 -16.81
N GLN A 88 -29.33 15.89 -17.15
CA GLN A 88 -29.20 16.52 -18.47
C GLN A 88 -29.17 15.54 -19.67
N TYR A 89 -28.89 14.26 -19.45
CA TYR A 89 -28.89 13.23 -20.50
C TYR A 89 -30.11 12.31 -20.42
N VAL A 90 -30.66 12.04 -19.23
CA VAL A 90 -31.74 11.06 -19.04
C VAL A 90 -33.14 11.68 -18.96
N SER A 91 -33.26 12.99 -18.84
CA SER A 91 -34.54 13.68 -18.66
C SER A 91 -35.02 14.37 -19.93
N GLY A 92 -36.12 13.90 -20.51
CA GLY A 92 -36.78 14.54 -21.66
C GLY A 92 -37.47 15.88 -21.33
N ASP A 93 -37.75 16.14 -20.05
CA ASP A 93 -38.34 17.35 -19.53
C ASP A 93 -37.31 18.33 -18.92
N TYR A 94 -36.01 18.13 -19.18
CA TYR A 94 -34.93 18.96 -18.62
C TYR A 94 -35.14 20.46 -18.84
N SER A 95 -35.30 20.89 -20.09
CA SER A 95 -35.47 22.31 -20.45
C SER A 95 -36.76 22.93 -19.91
N LYS A 96 -37.74 22.11 -19.49
CA LYS A 96 -38.98 22.59 -18.87
C LYS A 96 -38.76 23.02 -17.41
N TYR A 97 -37.86 22.36 -16.68
CA TYR A 97 -37.66 22.58 -15.24
C TYR A 97 -36.35 23.27 -14.88
N CYS A 98 -35.35 23.20 -15.77
CA CYS A 98 -34.08 23.91 -15.63
C CYS A 98 -34.11 25.21 -16.45
N VAL A 99 -33.92 26.35 -15.77
CA VAL A 99 -33.85 27.69 -16.37
C VAL A 99 -32.43 28.23 -16.16
N ASP A 100 -31.51 27.75 -16.98
CA ASP A 100 -30.13 28.23 -17.09
C ASP A 100 -29.86 28.65 -18.55
N GLU A 101 -28.88 29.55 -18.80
CA GLU A 101 -28.48 29.99 -20.16
C GLU A 101 -28.04 28.83 -21.10
N GLU A 102 -27.99 27.60 -20.56
CA GLU A 102 -27.60 26.38 -21.25
C GLU A 102 -28.77 25.39 -21.45
N SER A 103 -29.99 25.68 -20.98
CA SER A 103 -31.13 24.75 -20.99
C SER A 103 -31.48 24.24 -22.40
N ASP A 104 -31.38 25.09 -23.42
CA ASP A 104 -31.63 24.73 -24.83
C ASP A 104 -30.48 23.89 -25.43
N LYS A 105 -29.28 23.90 -24.83
CA LYS A 105 -28.14 23.11 -25.30
C LYS A 105 -28.25 21.62 -24.95
N PHE A 106 -29.16 21.23 -24.06
CA PHE A 106 -29.29 19.87 -23.54
C PHE A 106 -30.36 19.02 -24.25
N GLU A 107 -31.25 19.62 -25.06
CA GLU A 107 -32.21 18.86 -25.86
C GLU A 107 -31.54 17.83 -26.80
N PRO A 108 -30.41 18.15 -27.48
CA PRO A 108 -29.65 17.17 -28.25
C PRO A 108 -29.08 16.01 -27.42
N TYR A 109 -28.89 16.20 -26.10
CA TYR A 109 -28.23 15.22 -25.24
C TYR A 109 -29.20 14.10 -24.88
N PHE A 110 -30.42 14.47 -24.46
CA PHE A 110 -31.48 13.49 -24.23
C PHE A 110 -31.83 12.74 -25.52
N LYS A 111 -31.91 13.44 -26.65
CA LYS A 111 -32.14 12.80 -27.95
C LYS A 111 -31.06 11.77 -28.29
N ALA A 112 -29.79 12.14 -28.15
CA ALA A 112 -28.68 11.21 -28.39
C ALA A 112 -28.67 10.04 -27.39
N TYR A 113 -29.06 10.26 -26.15
CA TYR A 113 -29.18 9.22 -25.13
C TYR A 113 -30.28 8.23 -25.47
N ILE A 114 -31.51 8.71 -25.70
CA ILE A 114 -32.68 7.84 -25.91
C ILE A 114 -32.56 7.05 -27.21
N GLU A 115 -31.98 7.63 -28.27
CA GLU A 115 -31.68 6.91 -29.53
C GLU A 115 -30.68 5.76 -29.32
N LYS A 116 -29.65 5.97 -28.47
CA LYS A 116 -28.67 4.91 -28.16
C LYS A 116 -29.28 3.83 -27.27
N LEU A 117 -30.08 4.21 -26.28
CA LEU A 117 -30.79 3.28 -25.41
C LEU A 117 -31.82 2.46 -26.19
N GLU A 118 -32.56 3.08 -27.12
CA GLU A 118 -33.51 2.39 -28.00
C GLU A 118 -32.82 1.32 -28.84
N LYS A 119 -31.66 1.63 -29.43
CA LYS A 119 -30.88 0.66 -30.21
C LYS A 119 -30.46 -0.56 -29.37
N TRP A 120 -30.11 -0.35 -28.11
CA TRP A 120 -29.81 -1.47 -27.21
C TRP A 120 -31.09 -2.24 -26.83
N ALA A 121 -32.14 -1.53 -26.41
CA ALA A 121 -33.41 -2.11 -25.99
C ALA A 121 -34.09 -2.94 -27.09
N THR A 122 -33.94 -2.53 -28.35
CA THR A 122 -34.50 -3.22 -29.52
C THR A 122 -33.57 -4.26 -30.15
N SER A 123 -32.33 -4.38 -29.65
CA SER A 123 -31.38 -5.38 -30.14
C SER A 123 -31.68 -6.78 -29.59
N GLU A 124 -31.13 -7.81 -30.24
CA GLU A 124 -31.16 -9.20 -29.75
C GLU A 124 -30.45 -9.40 -28.40
N TYR A 125 -29.65 -8.42 -27.97
CA TYR A 125 -28.88 -8.48 -26.72
C TYR A 125 -29.59 -7.84 -25.54
N THR A 126 -30.80 -7.29 -25.70
CA THR A 126 -31.58 -6.64 -24.65
C THR A 126 -31.94 -7.59 -23.49
N ASN A 127 -32.49 -7.04 -22.41
CA ASN A 127 -33.14 -7.78 -21.34
C ASN A 127 -34.33 -6.97 -20.78
N GLU A 128 -35.08 -7.58 -19.86
CA GLU A 128 -36.26 -6.95 -19.27
C GLU A 128 -35.94 -5.63 -18.57
N MET A 129 -34.84 -5.58 -17.80
CA MET A 129 -34.40 -4.36 -17.12
C MET A 129 -34.19 -3.18 -18.08
N VAL A 130 -33.45 -3.40 -19.16
CA VAL A 130 -33.19 -2.36 -20.18
C VAL A 130 -34.49 -1.91 -20.83
N ASN A 131 -35.39 -2.85 -21.13
CA ASN A 131 -36.69 -2.57 -21.73
C ASN A 131 -37.59 -1.73 -20.81
N SER A 132 -37.67 -2.06 -19.52
CA SER A 132 -38.46 -1.30 -18.54
C SER A 132 -37.93 0.12 -18.38
N ILE A 133 -36.61 0.28 -18.26
CA ILE A 133 -35.96 1.59 -18.15
C ILE A 133 -36.18 2.42 -19.42
N TYR A 134 -36.03 1.82 -20.60
CA TYR A 134 -36.29 2.49 -21.87
C TYR A 134 -37.75 2.95 -22.00
N LYS A 135 -38.72 2.07 -21.69
CA LYS A 135 -40.16 2.41 -21.70
C LYS A 135 -40.47 3.58 -20.77
N TYR A 136 -39.87 3.60 -19.58
CA TYR A 136 -40.04 4.69 -18.63
C TYR A 136 -39.45 6.01 -19.17
N LEU A 137 -38.17 6.01 -19.55
CA LEU A 137 -37.47 7.22 -19.97
C LEU A 137 -38.01 7.80 -21.28
N LYS A 138 -38.57 6.97 -22.18
CA LYS A 138 -39.25 7.41 -23.39
C LYS A 138 -40.46 8.31 -23.12
N LYS A 139 -41.08 8.22 -21.93
CA LYS A 139 -42.17 9.12 -21.51
C LYS A 139 -41.68 10.56 -21.31
N GLY A 140 -40.39 10.76 -21.02
CA GLY A 140 -39.78 12.08 -20.89
C GLY A 140 -40.25 12.89 -19.68
N MET A 141 -40.64 12.24 -18.58
CA MET A 141 -41.24 12.87 -17.38
C MET A 141 -40.41 12.70 -16.10
N LEU A 142 -39.12 12.38 -16.22
CA LEU A 142 -38.28 12.03 -15.06
C LEU A 142 -38.20 13.16 -14.03
N ILE A 143 -37.95 14.42 -14.43
CA ILE A 143 -37.83 15.51 -13.44
C ILE A 143 -39.19 15.79 -12.79
N HIS A 144 -40.26 15.73 -13.58
CA HIS A 144 -41.62 15.86 -13.05
C HIS A 144 -41.89 14.84 -11.94
N ASP A 145 -41.55 13.56 -12.15
CA ASP A 145 -41.73 12.51 -11.15
C ASP A 145 -40.86 12.75 -9.91
N LEU A 146 -39.62 13.18 -10.08
CA LEU A 146 -38.70 13.50 -8.96
C LEU A 146 -39.18 14.68 -8.11
N ILE A 147 -39.84 15.67 -8.71
CA ILE A 147 -40.46 16.79 -7.99
C ILE A 147 -41.69 16.29 -7.22
N ASN A 148 -42.57 15.54 -7.87
CA ASN A 148 -43.79 15.02 -7.24
C ASN A 148 -43.49 14.08 -6.07
N ASN A 149 -42.36 13.36 -6.13
CA ASN A 149 -41.90 12.47 -5.07
C ASN A 149 -41.02 13.18 -4.00
N ASN A 150 -40.91 14.52 -4.05
CA ASN A 150 -40.13 15.34 -3.10
C ASN A 150 -38.62 15.02 -3.04
N VAL A 151 -38.06 14.48 -4.12
CA VAL A 151 -36.60 14.24 -4.24
C VAL A 151 -35.90 15.54 -4.63
N ILE A 152 -36.46 16.26 -5.59
CA ILE A 152 -35.97 17.56 -6.08
C ILE A 152 -36.81 18.67 -5.45
N ASP A 153 -36.11 19.73 -5.03
CA ASP A 153 -36.75 20.92 -4.48
C ASP A 153 -36.93 21.96 -5.59
N THR A 154 -38.07 22.66 -5.57
CA THR A 154 -38.36 23.70 -6.55
C THR A 154 -38.38 25.09 -5.93
N THR A 155 -38.06 26.10 -6.75
CA THR A 155 -38.32 27.51 -6.46
C THR A 155 -39.83 27.80 -6.47
N LYS A 156 -40.22 29.01 -6.08
CA LYS A 156 -41.63 29.47 -6.13
C LYS A 156 -42.24 29.42 -7.54
N GLU A 157 -41.41 29.40 -8.58
CA GLU A 157 -41.80 29.34 -9.98
C GLU A 157 -41.94 27.90 -10.51
N GLY A 158 -41.78 26.89 -9.64
CA GLY A 158 -41.87 25.48 -10.02
C GLY A 158 -40.66 24.96 -10.82
N LYS A 159 -39.52 25.68 -10.76
CA LYS A 159 -38.24 25.32 -11.39
C LYS A 159 -37.29 24.71 -10.38
N ILE A 160 -36.28 23.97 -10.81
CA ILE A 160 -35.30 23.37 -9.89
C ILE A 160 -34.58 24.47 -9.07
N ASP A 161 -34.49 24.28 -7.76
CA ASP A 161 -33.73 25.14 -6.86
C ASP A 161 -32.22 24.82 -6.93
N TYR A 162 -31.44 25.68 -7.59
CA TYR A 162 -30.01 25.51 -7.80
C TYR A 162 -29.15 25.76 -6.55
N ASP A 163 -29.70 26.37 -5.50
CA ASP A 163 -28.98 26.60 -4.24
C ASP A 163 -28.95 25.33 -3.38
N LYS A 164 -29.90 24.44 -3.59
CA LYS A 164 -29.96 23.15 -2.91
C LYS A 164 -29.07 22.11 -3.58
N LYS A 165 -28.55 21.21 -2.75
CA LYS A 165 -27.62 20.14 -3.16
C LYS A 165 -28.00 18.81 -2.53
N ILE A 166 -27.78 17.73 -3.26
CA ILE A 166 -27.89 16.36 -2.76
C ILE A 166 -26.50 15.75 -2.81
N ASN A 167 -25.99 15.28 -1.67
CA ASN A 167 -24.62 14.78 -1.53
C ASN A 167 -23.54 15.73 -2.09
N GLY A 168 -23.76 17.04 -2.00
CA GLY A 168 -22.83 18.07 -2.48
C GLY A 168 -22.92 18.41 -3.98
N ILE A 169 -23.80 17.73 -4.73
CA ILE A 169 -24.04 17.96 -6.16
C ILE A 169 -25.28 18.84 -6.34
N LYS A 170 -25.22 19.80 -7.28
CA LYS A 170 -26.36 20.66 -7.63
C LYS A 170 -27.50 19.82 -8.19
N GLN A 171 -28.75 20.21 -7.90
CA GLN A 171 -29.92 19.42 -8.29
C GLN A 171 -30.09 19.23 -9.80
N ASN A 172 -29.57 20.11 -10.65
CA ASN A 172 -29.61 19.94 -12.11
C ASN A 172 -28.55 18.97 -12.67
N LYS A 173 -27.57 18.57 -11.85
CA LYS A 173 -26.45 17.70 -12.25
C LYS A 173 -26.46 16.35 -11.53
N LEU A 174 -27.59 15.99 -10.92
CA LEU A 174 -27.73 14.74 -10.18
C LEU A 174 -27.58 13.56 -11.13
N PHE A 175 -26.88 12.53 -10.67
CA PHE A 175 -26.71 11.27 -11.37
C PHE A 175 -27.79 10.28 -10.91
N VAL A 176 -28.46 9.67 -11.88
CA VAL A 176 -29.65 8.83 -11.67
C VAL A 176 -29.32 7.36 -11.90
N ARG A 177 -29.76 6.49 -10.98
CA ARG A 177 -29.72 5.02 -11.10
C ARG A 177 -31.13 4.44 -11.02
N PHE A 178 -31.31 3.22 -11.51
CA PHE A 178 -32.65 2.60 -11.63
C PHE A 178 -32.76 1.28 -10.86
N ILE A 179 -33.95 1.07 -10.29
CA ILE A 179 -34.39 -0.19 -9.71
C ILE A 179 -35.65 -0.62 -10.47
N VAL A 180 -35.68 -1.85 -10.96
CA VAL A 180 -36.87 -2.43 -11.60
C VAL A 180 -37.50 -3.41 -10.62
N GLU A 181 -38.77 -3.20 -10.30
CA GLU A 181 -39.59 -4.14 -9.53
C GLU A 181 -40.37 -5.04 -10.47
N ASP A 182 -40.25 -6.35 -10.28
CA ASP A 182 -41.08 -7.36 -10.93
C ASP A 182 -41.62 -8.33 -9.89
N ASP A 183 -42.94 -8.38 -9.73
CA ASP A 183 -43.67 -9.22 -8.78
C ASP A 183 -43.07 -9.22 -7.36
N GLY A 184 -42.66 -8.05 -6.87
CA GLY A 184 -42.06 -7.83 -5.54
C GLY A 184 -40.55 -8.10 -5.45
N ILE A 185 -39.90 -8.57 -6.53
CA ILE A 185 -38.45 -8.72 -6.61
C ILE A 185 -37.81 -7.43 -7.12
N LEU A 186 -36.78 -6.95 -6.42
CA LEU A 186 -36.09 -5.70 -6.75
C LEU A 186 -34.77 -5.97 -7.48
N TYR A 187 -34.72 -5.60 -8.75
CA TYR A 187 -33.52 -5.69 -9.57
C TYR A 187 -32.83 -4.32 -9.63
N ARG A 188 -31.62 -4.23 -9.09
CA ARG A 188 -30.81 -3.01 -9.05
C ARG A 188 -29.85 -3.02 -10.23
N CYS A 189 -29.94 -2.05 -11.13
CA CYS A 189 -29.21 -2.11 -12.40
C CYS A 189 -27.68 -2.13 -12.27
N TRP A 190 -27.14 -1.63 -11.15
CA TRP A 190 -25.70 -1.62 -10.88
C TRP A 190 -25.17 -2.88 -10.20
N LEU A 191 -26.05 -3.82 -9.85
CA LEU A 191 -25.73 -5.14 -9.28
C LEU A 191 -26.19 -6.27 -10.20
N ASP A 192 -26.89 -5.95 -11.30
CA ASP A 192 -27.49 -6.93 -12.19
C ASP A 192 -26.47 -7.42 -13.24
N ASN A 193 -25.89 -8.58 -12.96
CA ASN A 193 -24.87 -9.18 -13.82
C ASN A 193 -25.39 -9.57 -15.21
N ASP A 194 -26.70 -9.85 -15.35
CA ASP A 194 -27.28 -10.18 -16.64
C ASP A 194 -27.38 -8.94 -17.53
N THR A 195 -27.71 -7.77 -16.97
CA THR A 195 -27.64 -6.46 -17.64
C THR A 195 -26.21 -6.10 -18.01
N HIS A 196 -25.23 -6.33 -17.12
CA HIS A 196 -23.82 -6.12 -17.44
C HIS A 196 -23.37 -6.95 -18.66
N LYS A 197 -23.71 -8.25 -18.68
CA LYS A 197 -23.41 -9.16 -19.80
C LYS A 197 -24.17 -8.78 -21.08
N SER A 198 -25.43 -8.38 -20.95
CA SER A 198 -26.26 -7.87 -22.04
C SER A 198 -25.58 -6.69 -22.72
N PHE A 199 -25.15 -5.69 -21.96
CA PHE A 199 -24.46 -4.53 -22.50
C PHE A 199 -23.13 -4.90 -23.18
N ILE A 200 -22.33 -5.79 -22.57
CA ILE A 200 -21.06 -6.22 -23.16
C ILE A 200 -21.28 -6.87 -24.53
N ARG A 201 -22.28 -7.76 -24.67
CA ARG A 201 -22.62 -8.38 -25.95
C ARG A 201 -23.10 -7.36 -26.98
N TYR A 202 -24.01 -6.48 -26.58
CA TYR A 202 -24.50 -5.39 -27.43
C TYR A 202 -23.36 -4.48 -27.91
N TYR A 203 -22.52 -3.99 -26.98
CA TYR A 203 -21.48 -3.05 -27.36
C TYR A 203 -20.46 -3.71 -28.28
N ARG A 204 -20.04 -4.97 -28.01
CA ARG A 204 -19.20 -5.76 -28.92
C ARG A 204 -19.77 -5.85 -30.33
N SER A 205 -21.09 -6.03 -30.50
CA SER A 205 -21.70 -6.12 -31.82
C SER A 205 -21.64 -4.79 -32.59
N THR A 206 -21.47 -3.65 -31.90
CA THR A 206 -21.27 -2.34 -32.55
C THR A 206 -19.82 -2.08 -32.96
N LEU A 207 -18.86 -2.88 -32.49
CA LEU A 207 -17.41 -2.70 -32.74
C LEU A 207 -16.96 -3.41 -34.02
N THR A 208 -17.35 -2.90 -35.19
CA THR A 208 -17.16 -3.56 -36.49
C THR A 208 -15.74 -3.44 -37.08
N GLU A 209 -15.05 -2.32 -36.86
CA GLU A 209 -13.72 -2.06 -37.42
C GLU A 209 -12.60 -2.59 -36.52
N GLN A 210 -12.06 -3.75 -36.85
CA GLN A 210 -10.97 -4.39 -36.13
C GLN A 210 -9.60 -4.01 -36.70
N LYS A 211 -8.61 -3.81 -35.83
CA LYS A 211 -7.19 -3.71 -36.20
C LYS A 211 -6.37 -4.59 -35.27
N LEU A 212 -5.08 -4.70 -35.56
CA LEU A 212 -4.15 -5.46 -34.73
C LEU A 212 -3.95 -4.75 -33.38
N ASP A 213 -4.24 -5.45 -32.29
CA ASP A 213 -3.80 -5.09 -30.95
C ASP A 213 -2.33 -5.44 -30.79
N TYR A 214 -1.49 -4.44 -30.54
CA TYR A 214 -0.05 -4.63 -30.43
C TYR A 214 0.37 -5.35 -29.14
N LEU A 215 -0.52 -5.46 -28.14
CA LEU A 215 -0.22 -6.17 -26.90
C LEU A 215 -0.46 -7.67 -27.02
N THR A 216 -1.62 -8.07 -27.54
CA THR A 216 -2.01 -9.49 -27.64
C THR A 216 -1.73 -10.11 -29.00
N GLY A 217 -1.58 -9.30 -30.06
CA GLY A 217 -1.52 -9.75 -31.44
C GLY A 217 -2.87 -10.17 -32.03
N SER A 218 -3.97 -9.96 -31.30
CA SER A 218 -5.33 -10.28 -31.77
C SER A 218 -5.92 -9.16 -32.62
N MET A 219 -6.91 -9.49 -33.46
CA MET A 219 -7.67 -8.51 -34.22
C MET A 219 -8.88 -8.06 -33.40
N GLU A 220 -8.89 -6.80 -32.96
CA GLU A 220 -9.96 -6.24 -32.15
C GLU A 220 -10.15 -4.74 -32.40
N ARG A 221 -11.24 -4.15 -31.90
CA ARG A 221 -11.49 -2.72 -32.06
C ARG A 221 -10.55 -1.94 -31.15
N ILE A 222 -9.75 -1.06 -31.74
CA ILE A 222 -8.77 -0.25 -31.02
C ILE A 222 -9.43 0.88 -30.25
N THR A 223 -8.87 1.20 -29.09
CA THR A 223 -9.24 2.38 -28.31
C THR A 223 -8.04 3.26 -28.03
N TYR A 224 -8.24 4.57 -28.17
CA TYR A 224 -7.31 5.61 -27.69
C TYR A 224 -7.83 6.25 -26.38
N SER A 225 -9.01 5.78 -25.93
CA SER A 225 -9.72 6.26 -24.75
C SER A 225 -9.55 5.26 -23.62
N HIS A 226 -8.34 5.20 -23.07
CA HIS A 226 -8.02 4.29 -21.97
C HIS A 226 -8.71 4.70 -20.66
N PRO A 227 -9.10 3.71 -19.82
CA PRO A 227 -9.72 3.97 -18.52
C PRO A 227 -8.86 4.83 -17.59
N LYS A 228 -9.54 5.56 -16.68
CA LYS A 228 -8.96 6.38 -15.61
C LYS A 228 -9.32 5.78 -14.24
N LYS A 229 -9.07 6.49 -13.12
CA LYS A 229 -9.38 6.05 -11.75
C LYS A 229 -8.55 4.88 -11.21
N LEU A 230 -7.31 4.76 -11.67
CA LEU A 230 -6.42 3.66 -11.27
C LEU A 230 -6.17 3.65 -9.76
N ARG A 231 -5.73 4.79 -9.19
CA ARG A 231 -5.35 4.88 -7.78
C ARG A 231 -6.55 5.11 -6.84
N ASN A 232 -7.54 5.88 -7.29
CA ASN A 232 -8.77 6.17 -6.54
C ASN A 232 -9.87 6.72 -7.45
N GLU A 233 -11.10 6.85 -6.93
CA GLU A 233 -12.28 7.33 -7.67
C GLU A 233 -12.19 8.76 -8.20
N GLY A 234 -11.38 9.61 -7.55
CA GLY A 234 -11.14 10.99 -7.98
C GLY A 234 -10.02 11.12 -9.03
N ASP A 235 -9.26 10.05 -9.26
CA ASP A 235 -8.07 10.08 -10.10
C ASP A 235 -8.44 10.14 -11.58
N LYS A 236 -8.14 11.29 -12.21
CA LYS A 236 -8.36 11.51 -13.64
C LYS A 236 -7.15 11.12 -14.48
N ALA A 237 -6.05 10.72 -13.86
CA ALA A 237 -4.83 10.42 -14.59
C ALA A 237 -4.93 9.08 -15.32
N LYS A 238 -4.30 9.02 -16.50
CA LYS A 238 -4.24 7.83 -17.35
C LYS A 238 -2.83 7.23 -17.33
N LEU A 239 -2.77 5.89 -17.36
CA LEU A 239 -1.51 5.14 -17.52
C LEU A 239 -1.03 5.19 -18.98
N ILE A 240 -1.97 5.09 -19.91
CA ILE A 240 -1.70 5.14 -21.34
C ILE A 240 -2.42 6.35 -21.93
N SER A 241 -1.69 7.22 -22.63
CA SER A 241 -2.25 8.42 -23.27
C SER A 241 -1.48 8.81 -24.51
N SER A 242 -2.21 9.21 -25.56
CA SER A 242 -1.67 9.70 -26.83
C SER A 242 -2.37 11.01 -27.21
N ASN A 243 -1.93 12.12 -26.61
CA ASN A 243 -2.57 13.44 -26.74
C ASN A 243 -1.60 14.51 -27.28
N ASP A 244 -0.56 14.09 -28.00
CA ASP A 244 0.50 14.99 -28.46
C ASP A 244 0.59 14.95 -29.98
N ASP A 245 -0.20 15.84 -30.61
CA ASP A 245 -0.25 15.98 -32.07
C ASP A 245 0.75 17.05 -32.56
N THR A 246 1.55 17.63 -31.67
CA THR A 246 2.41 18.80 -31.97
C THR A 246 3.90 18.56 -31.71
N ASN A 247 4.30 17.70 -30.77
CA ASN A 247 5.71 17.37 -30.55
C ASN A 247 6.13 16.07 -31.27
N TYR A 248 7.42 15.77 -31.22
CA TYR A 248 8.05 14.58 -31.83
C TYR A 248 7.78 13.26 -31.09
N THR A 249 6.62 13.10 -30.43
CA THR A 249 6.28 11.87 -29.70
C THR A 249 6.17 10.67 -30.65
N TYR A 250 5.63 10.88 -31.86
CA TYR A 250 5.63 9.90 -32.96
C TYR A 250 5.94 10.51 -34.33
N LEU A 251 5.80 11.84 -34.47
CA LEU A 251 6.04 12.58 -35.71
C LEU A 251 7.50 12.45 -36.15
N GLY A 252 7.72 12.08 -37.42
CA GLY A 252 9.03 11.81 -38.02
C GLY A 252 9.40 10.33 -38.11
N ARG A 253 8.68 9.44 -37.41
CA ARG A 253 8.76 7.97 -37.57
C ARG A 253 7.46 7.36 -38.08
N PHE A 254 6.34 7.92 -37.65
CA PHE A 254 4.99 7.49 -38.02
C PHE A 254 4.19 8.69 -38.55
N ASN A 255 3.25 8.43 -39.46
CA ASN A 255 2.40 9.47 -40.02
C ASN A 255 1.35 9.96 -39.01
N ASN A 256 0.90 9.07 -38.14
CA ASN A 256 -0.12 9.35 -37.13
C ASN A 256 0.10 8.48 -35.87
N LYS A 257 -0.63 8.80 -34.79
CA LYS A 257 -0.50 8.08 -33.51
C LYS A 257 -1.02 6.64 -33.62
N GLU A 258 -1.96 6.38 -34.53
CA GLU A 258 -2.57 5.08 -34.75
C GLU A 258 -1.54 4.05 -35.29
N GLU A 259 -0.59 4.49 -36.10
CA GLU A 259 0.53 3.67 -36.58
C GLU A 259 1.55 3.37 -35.47
N ALA A 260 1.80 4.36 -34.60
CA ALA A 260 2.79 4.26 -33.54
C ALA A 260 2.37 3.30 -32.42
N PHE A 261 1.09 3.31 -32.06
CA PHE A 261 0.58 2.51 -30.94
C PHE A 261 -0.90 2.19 -31.09
N SER A 262 -1.23 0.90 -31.09
CA SER A 262 -2.58 0.38 -31.29
C SER A 262 -2.88 -0.64 -30.19
N ILE A 263 -3.72 -0.27 -29.22
CA ILE A 263 -4.21 -1.19 -28.19
C ILE A 263 -5.68 -1.50 -28.40
N GLY A 264 -5.96 -2.79 -28.36
CA GLY A 264 -7.29 -3.32 -28.29
C GLY A 264 -8.19 -2.79 -27.18
N GLY A 265 -9.45 -2.54 -27.50
CA GLY A 265 -10.43 -2.01 -26.57
C GLY A 265 -10.66 -2.92 -25.37
N GLU A 266 -10.84 -4.22 -25.61
CA GLU A 266 -11.06 -5.17 -24.52
C GLU A 266 -9.78 -5.37 -23.73
N THR A 267 -8.65 -5.57 -24.41
CA THR A 267 -7.33 -5.67 -23.81
C THR A 267 -7.05 -4.50 -22.87
N SER A 268 -7.29 -3.26 -23.32
CA SER A 268 -7.13 -2.07 -22.50
C SER A 268 -8.02 -2.10 -21.26
N TYR A 269 -9.29 -2.49 -21.39
CA TYR A 269 -10.21 -2.52 -20.24
C TYR A 269 -9.86 -3.62 -19.24
N LYS A 270 -9.50 -4.81 -19.70
CA LYS A 270 -9.02 -5.89 -18.82
C LYS A 270 -7.84 -5.45 -17.97
N ILE A 271 -6.80 -4.91 -18.63
CA ILE A 271 -5.58 -4.42 -17.96
C ILE A 271 -5.90 -3.37 -16.91
N HIS A 272 -6.67 -2.34 -17.27
CA HIS A 272 -6.94 -1.23 -16.35
C HIS A 272 -7.91 -1.64 -15.23
N ASN A 273 -8.90 -2.48 -15.51
CA ASN A 273 -9.85 -2.98 -14.50
C ASN A 273 -9.13 -3.90 -13.50
N ALA A 274 -8.27 -4.81 -13.97
CA ALA A 274 -7.47 -5.65 -13.09
C ALA A 274 -6.52 -4.83 -12.21
N LEU A 275 -5.82 -3.84 -12.79
CA LEU A 275 -4.91 -2.97 -12.04
C LEU A 275 -5.67 -2.13 -11.00
N ASN A 276 -6.78 -1.54 -11.40
CA ASN A 276 -7.68 -0.78 -10.53
C ASN A 276 -8.18 -1.63 -9.35
N TRP A 277 -8.60 -2.87 -9.64
CA TRP A 277 -9.11 -3.82 -8.66
C TRP A 277 -8.04 -4.26 -7.67
N ILE A 278 -6.87 -4.69 -8.15
CA ILE A 278 -5.80 -5.19 -7.25
C ILE A 278 -5.23 -4.07 -6.38
N ILE A 279 -5.15 -2.83 -6.90
CA ILE A 279 -4.77 -1.66 -6.10
C ILE A 279 -5.79 -1.38 -4.99
N ARG A 280 -7.08 -1.51 -5.26
CA ARG A 280 -8.13 -1.31 -4.24
C ARG A 280 -8.12 -2.42 -3.19
N LYS A 281 -7.91 -3.66 -3.63
CA LYS A 281 -7.90 -4.85 -2.77
C LYS A 281 -6.70 -4.88 -1.81
N GLN A 282 -5.49 -4.55 -2.29
CA GLN A 282 -4.27 -4.71 -1.48
C GLN A 282 -3.15 -3.71 -1.80
N GLY A 283 -3.43 -2.67 -2.57
CA GLY A 283 -2.46 -1.62 -2.88
C GLY A 283 -2.19 -0.71 -1.68
N LYS A 284 -0.94 -0.24 -1.57
CA LYS A 284 -0.51 0.73 -0.56
C LYS A 284 -0.26 2.09 -1.24
N ASN A 285 -0.87 3.14 -0.70
CA ASN A 285 -0.81 4.50 -1.25
C ASN A 285 -0.03 5.43 -0.32
N PHE A 286 0.91 6.19 -0.87
CA PHE A 286 1.75 7.17 -0.20
C PHE A 286 1.84 8.44 -1.05
N ASP A 287 0.98 9.43 -0.78
CA ASP A 287 0.81 10.64 -1.59
C ASP A 287 0.48 10.31 -3.05
N SER A 288 1.40 10.61 -3.99
CA SER A 288 1.25 10.29 -5.41
C SER A 288 1.68 8.88 -5.77
N PHE A 289 2.46 8.22 -4.90
CA PHE A 289 3.07 6.92 -5.13
C PHE A 289 2.16 5.80 -4.65
N THR A 290 1.87 4.85 -5.52
CA THR A 290 1.07 3.65 -5.24
C THR A 290 1.92 2.44 -5.55
N ILE A 291 1.94 1.46 -4.66
CA ILE A 291 2.60 0.17 -4.87
C ILE A 291 1.63 -0.96 -4.58
N VAL A 292 1.62 -1.98 -5.44
CA VAL A 292 0.82 -3.18 -5.26
C VAL A 292 1.66 -4.39 -5.61
N THR A 293 1.49 -5.45 -4.83
CA THR A 293 2.19 -6.72 -5.02
C THR A 293 1.19 -7.85 -4.91
N TRP A 294 1.26 -8.85 -5.79
CA TRP A 294 0.40 -10.04 -5.72
C TRP A 294 1.12 -11.27 -6.26
N GLU A 295 0.62 -12.43 -5.90
CA GLU A 295 1.05 -13.71 -6.45
C GLU A 295 0.14 -14.08 -7.63
N SER A 296 0.73 -14.53 -8.73
CA SER A 296 0.05 -14.88 -10.00
C SER A 296 -1.12 -15.86 -9.86
N SER A 297 -1.05 -16.84 -8.95
CA SER A 297 -2.10 -17.82 -8.63
C SER A 297 -2.97 -17.37 -7.44
N GLN A 298 -2.83 -16.10 -7.04
CA GLN A 298 -3.55 -15.43 -5.95
C GLN A 298 -3.42 -16.12 -4.59
N GLN A 299 -2.33 -16.85 -4.38
CA GLN A 299 -2.02 -17.40 -3.07
C GLN A 299 -1.61 -16.29 -2.11
N LYS A 300 -1.94 -16.50 -0.83
CA LYS A 300 -1.52 -15.57 0.21
C LYS A 300 -0.01 -15.69 0.42
N MET A 301 0.68 -14.55 0.41
CA MET A 301 2.15 -14.47 0.55
C MET A 301 2.52 -13.51 1.69
N PRO A 302 3.73 -13.63 2.28
CA PRO A 302 4.24 -12.65 3.23
C PRO A 302 4.28 -11.25 2.59
N ASN A 303 3.81 -10.22 3.29
CA ASN A 303 3.99 -8.86 2.79
C ASN A 303 5.46 -8.47 2.85
N TRP A 304 5.90 -7.68 1.87
CA TRP A 304 7.30 -7.27 1.75
C TRP A 304 7.72 -6.22 2.79
N ASP A 305 6.76 -5.54 3.43
CA ASP A 305 7.01 -4.46 4.39
C ASP A 305 6.71 -4.81 5.85
N ASP A 306 6.27 -6.04 6.12
CA ASP A 306 5.98 -6.50 7.48
C ASP A 306 7.27 -6.86 8.24
N ASP A 307 7.21 -6.86 9.57
CA ASP A 307 8.25 -7.48 10.40
C ASP A 307 8.04 -8.99 10.53
N ALA A 308 9.06 -9.69 11.06
CA ALA A 308 9.02 -11.15 11.18
C ALA A 308 7.86 -11.66 12.05
N GLU A 309 7.47 -10.90 13.07
CA GLU A 309 6.39 -11.27 13.98
C GLU A 309 5.01 -11.12 13.32
N ASP A 310 4.82 -10.07 12.53
CA ASP A 310 3.58 -9.88 11.76
C ASP A 310 3.43 -10.95 10.67
N ILE A 311 4.53 -11.35 10.03
CA ILE A 311 4.55 -12.47 9.07
C ILE A 311 4.11 -13.78 9.75
N VAL A 312 4.66 -14.09 10.93
CA VAL A 312 4.29 -15.30 11.69
C VAL A 312 2.81 -15.29 12.06
N SER A 313 2.33 -14.20 12.66
CA SER A 313 0.92 -14.11 13.07
C SER A 313 -0.05 -14.20 11.90
N THR A 314 0.30 -13.59 10.77
CA THR A 314 -0.50 -13.65 9.56
C THR A 314 -0.50 -15.06 8.93
N CYS A 315 0.54 -15.85 9.17
CA CYS A 315 0.60 -17.24 8.75
C CYS A 315 -0.29 -18.10 9.65
N ASP A 316 -0.16 -17.98 10.96
CA ASP A 316 -0.92 -18.76 11.96
C ASP A 316 -2.44 -18.58 11.80
N GLU A 317 -2.90 -17.37 11.45
CA GLU A 317 -4.32 -17.09 11.19
C GLU A 317 -4.87 -17.82 9.94
N PHE A 318 -4.02 -18.16 8.96
CA PHE A 318 -4.44 -18.64 7.64
C PHE A 318 -4.03 -20.09 7.34
N TYR A 319 -2.99 -20.58 8.02
CA TYR A 319 -2.44 -21.92 7.83
C TYR A 319 -2.40 -22.63 9.19
N ILE A 320 -3.45 -23.41 9.46
CA ILE A 320 -3.68 -24.13 10.73
C ILE A 320 -2.55 -25.15 11.04
N ASP A 321 -1.85 -25.63 10.00
CA ASP A 321 -0.79 -26.64 10.07
C ASP A 321 0.59 -26.10 10.50
N CYS A 322 0.70 -24.83 10.90
CA CYS A 322 1.95 -24.25 11.42
C CYS A 322 2.18 -24.55 12.91
N SER A 323 1.23 -25.21 13.57
CA SER A 323 1.30 -25.60 14.98
C SER A 323 1.34 -27.12 15.17
N ASP A 324 2.46 -27.75 14.81
CA ASP A 324 2.74 -29.13 15.24
C ASP A 324 3.39 -29.12 16.64
N ASP A 325 2.64 -29.71 17.58
CA ASP A 325 2.97 -30.33 18.87
C ASP A 325 3.88 -29.65 19.91
N GLU A 326 3.39 -29.77 21.13
CA GLU A 326 3.93 -29.34 22.41
C GLU A 326 5.42 -29.67 22.63
N THR A 327 6.17 -28.69 23.12
CA THR A 327 6.95 -28.82 24.37
C THR A 327 7.43 -27.43 24.80
N GLU A 328 6.86 -26.90 25.88
CA GLU A 328 7.50 -25.87 26.68
C GLU A 328 8.80 -26.44 27.25
N LYS A 329 9.89 -26.27 26.51
CA LYS A 329 11.25 -26.33 27.06
C LYS A 329 11.86 -24.96 26.85
N GLU A 330 12.36 -24.38 27.93
CA GLU A 330 13.17 -23.15 27.92
C GLU A 330 14.41 -23.36 27.04
N TYR A 331 14.26 -23.10 25.75
CA TYR A 331 15.36 -22.83 24.84
C TYR A 331 15.43 -21.33 24.60
N ASP A 332 16.64 -20.82 24.35
CA ASP A 332 16.94 -19.42 24.04
C ASP A 332 15.84 -18.79 23.17
N SER A 333 15.16 -17.75 23.67
CA SER A 333 13.94 -17.20 23.05
C SER A 333 14.15 -16.79 21.59
N ASN A 334 15.39 -16.46 21.23
CA ASN A 334 15.80 -16.12 19.87
C ASN A 334 15.70 -17.31 18.90
N TYR A 335 16.04 -18.52 19.36
CA TYR A 335 15.94 -19.74 18.56
C TYR A 335 14.48 -20.10 18.29
N MET A 336 13.60 -19.94 19.29
CA MET A 336 12.17 -20.19 19.16
C MET A 336 11.49 -19.22 18.17
N THR A 337 11.86 -17.94 18.19
CA THR A 337 11.33 -16.97 17.21
C THR A 337 11.81 -17.25 15.79
N ALA A 338 13.09 -17.57 15.60
CA ALA A 338 13.62 -17.89 14.27
C ALA A 338 13.03 -19.19 13.69
N LYS A 339 12.82 -20.20 14.54
CA LYS A 339 12.14 -21.45 14.14
C LYS A 339 10.72 -21.17 13.66
N ARG A 340 9.92 -20.44 14.46
CA ARG A 340 8.54 -20.06 14.10
C ARG A 340 8.47 -19.27 12.79
N PHE A 341 9.40 -18.34 12.57
CA PHE A 341 9.48 -17.60 11.32
C PHE A 341 9.78 -18.52 10.12
N ASN A 342 10.68 -19.49 10.28
CA ASN A 342 10.97 -20.48 9.23
C ASN A 342 9.77 -21.39 8.94
N ASP A 343 9.09 -21.84 9.99
CA ASP A 343 7.89 -22.66 9.88
C ASP A 343 6.77 -21.90 9.16
N ALA A 344 6.59 -20.60 9.46
CA ALA A 344 5.67 -19.73 8.75
C ALA A 344 6.02 -19.60 7.26
N LEU A 345 7.30 -19.35 6.92
CA LEU A 345 7.73 -19.29 5.51
C LEU A 345 7.56 -20.63 4.78
N ASN A 346 7.78 -21.75 5.46
CA ASN A 346 7.49 -23.08 4.92
C ASN A 346 5.99 -23.27 4.69
N GLY A 347 5.13 -22.77 5.59
CA GLY A 347 3.68 -22.75 5.44
C GLY A 347 3.24 -22.04 4.17
N TYR A 348 3.78 -20.85 3.91
CA TYR A 348 3.60 -20.15 2.63
C TYR A 348 4.16 -20.96 1.45
N GLY A 349 5.33 -21.59 1.61
CA GLY A 349 5.96 -22.42 0.59
C GLY A 349 5.08 -23.60 0.11
N LYS A 350 4.26 -24.17 1.00
CA LYS A 350 3.40 -25.32 0.69
C LYS A 350 2.27 -24.98 -0.30
N SER A 351 1.79 -23.73 -0.34
CA SER A 351 0.67 -23.33 -1.21
C SER A 351 1.10 -22.87 -2.60
N ILE A 352 2.41 -22.72 -2.84
CA ILE A 352 2.96 -22.11 -4.05
C ILE A 352 3.09 -23.14 -5.18
N SER A 353 2.62 -22.79 -6.37
CA SER A 353 2.87 -23.60 -7.58
C SER A 353 4.28 -23.36 -8.13
N ASN A 354 4.92 -24.36 -8.72
CA ASN A 354 6.31 -24.23 -9.23
C ASN A 354 6.49 -23.17 -10.33
N THR A 355 5.41 -22.77 -11.02
CA THR A 355 5.43 -21.77 -12.10
C THR A 355 4.90 -20.41 -11.64
N SER A 356 4.50 -20.28 -10.39
CA SER A 356 3.97 -19.04 -9.86
C SER A 356 5.02 -17.95 -9.74
N LYS A 357 4.56 -16.71 -9.83
CA LYS A 357 5.39 -15.52 -9.70
C LYS A 357 4.78 -14.53 -8.73
N MET A 358 5.64 -13.85 -8.00
CA MET A 358 5.34 -12.61 -7.32
C MET A 358 5.53 -11.44 -8.27
N ILE A 359 4.49 -10.64 -8.40
CA ILE A 359 4.46 -9.43 -9.23
C ILE A 359 4.45 -8.21 -8.32
N LEU A 360 5.20 -7.18 -8.70
CA LEU A 360 5.18 -5.85 -8.11
C LEU A 360 4.97 -4.82 -9.21
N ILE A 361 4.01 -3.93 -8.99
CA ILE A 361 3.79 -2.74 -9.78
C ILE A 361 3.85 -1.53 -8.85
N SER A 362 4.61 -0.52 -9.24
CA SER A 362 4.54 0.81 -8.64
C SER A 362 4.20 1.89 -9.66
N LEU A 363 3.37 2.83 -9.21
CA LEU A 363 2.83 3.92 -9.98
C LEU A 363 3.15 5.24 -9.27
N ASP A 364 3.49 6.29 -10.01
CA ASP A 364 3.68 7.62 -9.44
C ASP A 364 3.10 8.70 -10.36
N ALA A 365 2.77 9.86 -9.81
CA ALA A 365 2.32 10.98 -10.63
C ALA A 365 3.48 11.47 -11.52
N ALA A 366 3.30 11.41 -12.84
CA ALA A 366 4.29 11.93 -13.79
C ALA A 366 4.06 13.42 -14.06
N THR A 367 2.81 13.78 -14.39
CA THR A 367 2.31 15.15 -14.62
C THR A 367 0.82 15.20 -14.30
N GLN A 368 0.22 16.40 -14.28
CA GLN A 368 -1.23 16.53 -14.09
C GLN A 368 -1.99 15.76 -15.19
N GLY A 369 -2.70 14.69 -14.80
CA GLY A 369 -3.46 13.84 -15.72
C GLY A 369 -2.71 12.63 -16.29
N ARG A 370 -1.46 12.36 -15.88
CA ARG A 370 -0.70 11.15 -16.28
C ARG A 370 -0.07 10.45 -15.08
N VAL A 371 -0.17 9.13 -15.06
CA VAL A 371 0.51 8.25 -14.09
C VAL A 371 1.64 7.52 -14.81
N ALA A 372 2.84 7.50 -14.22
CA ALA A 372 3.95 6.69 -14.71
C ALA A 372 3.99 5.34 -13.98
N LEU A 373 4.21 4.27 -14.74
CA LEU A 373 4.70 3.00 -14.20
C LEU A 373 6.17 3.18 -13.81
N THR A 374 6.45 3.34 -12.52
CA THR A 374 7.82 3.61 -12.04
C THR A 374 8.64 2.34 -11.85
N GLU A 375 7.99 1.23 -11.50
CA GLU A 375 8.65 -0.06 -11.36
C GLU A 375 7.67 -1.17 -11.71
N TYR A 376 8.15 -2.14 -12.49
CA TYR A 376 7.51 -3.44 -12.65
C TYR A 376 8.55 -4.52 -12.39
N LYS A 377 8.19 -5.47 -11.53
CA LYS A 377 9.00 -6.64 -11.25
C LYS A 377 8.14 -7.88 -11.25
N SER A 378 8.75 -8.97 -11.70
CA SER A 378 8.21 -10.32 -11.64
C SER A 378 9.35 -11.24 -11.25
N LEU A 379 9.15 -12.05 -10.22
CA LEU A 379 10.08 -13.10 -9.82
C LEU A 379 9.33 -14.35 -9.43
N GLU A 380 9.99 -15.50 -9.46
CA GLU A 380 9.41 -16.75 -8.95
C GLU A 380 9.00 -16.58 -7.48
N SER A 381 7.83 -17.10 -7.12
CA SER A 381 7.30 -16.97 -5.75
C SER A 381 8.21 -17.63 -4.70
N SER A 382 8.87 -18.73 -5.06
CA SER A 382 9.90 -19.38 -4.24
C SER A 382 11.10 -18.45 -4.00
N LYS A 383 11.55 -17.75 -5.03
CA LYS A 383 12.64 -16.77 -4.93
C LYS A 383 12.24 -15.59 -4.06
N TYR A 384 10.97 -15.19 -4.08
CA TYR A 384 10.45 -14.13 -3.22
C TYR A 384 10.53 -14.53 -1.75
N LEU A 385 10.07 -15.75 -1.40
CA LEU A 385 10.21 -16.26 -0.04
C LEU A 385 11.68 -16.35 0.41
N GLU A 386 12.58 -16.79 -0.47
CA GLU A 386 14.03 -16.81 -0.18
C GLU A 386 14.56 -15.40 0.11
N ASN A 387 14.12 -14.40 -0.64
CA ASN A 387 14.57 -13.03 -0.45
C ASN A 387 13.99 -12.40 0.84
N ILE A 388 12.74 -12.70 1.19
CA ILE A 388 12.15 -12.34 2.49
C ILE A 388 12.93 -13.01 3.63
N TYR A 389 13.18 -14.31 3.53
CA TYR A 389 14.01 -15.04 4.49
C TYR A 389 15.37 -14.36 4.69
N LYS A 390 16.09 -14.07 3.60
CA LYS A 390 17.40 -13.39 3.66
C LYS A 390 17.30 -12.01 4.28
N TRP A 391 16.30 -11.21 3.91
CA TRP A 391 16.09 -9.88 4.49
C TRP A 391 16.00 -9.94 6.02
N HIS A 392 15.13 -10.81 6.54
CA HIS A 392 14.92 -10.93 7.99
C HIS A 392 16.08 -11.64 8.71
N MET A 393 16.72 -12.65 8.12
CA MET A 393 17.78 -13.41 8.81
C MET A 393 19.15 -12.72 8.76
N GLU A 394 19.54 -12.21 7.60
CA GLU A 394 20.82 -11.52 7.42
C GLU A 394 20.84 -10.17 8.14
N GLY A 395 19.70 -9.48 8.18
CA GLY A 395 19.52 -8.24 8.95
C GLY A 395 19.00 -8.45 10.38
N GLY A 396 18.65 -9.69 10.75
CA GLY A 396 17.90 -9.96 11.97
C GLY A 396 18.62 -9.58 13.25
N TRP A 397 17.93 -8.82 14.10
CA TRP A 397 18.33 -8.50 15.46
C TRP A 397 17.13 -8.63 16.40
N ARG A 398 17.33 -8.60 17.72
CA ARG A 398 16.22 -8.57 18.69
C ARG A 398 15.60 -7.18 18.69
N HIS A 399 14.30 -7.12 18.42
CA HIS A 399 13.49 -5.91 18.45
C HIS A 399 12.35 -6.06 19.45
N LYS A 400 11.81 -4.93 19.89
CA LYS A 400 10.62 -4.86 20.73
C LYS A 400 9.56 -4.06 19.99
N LYS A 401 8.30 -4.48 20.07
CA LYS A 401 7.16 -3.70 19.54
C LYS A 401 5.95 -3.81 20.46
N TYR A 402 5.06 -2.83 20.35
CA TYR A 402 3.76 -2.90 21.01
C TYR A 402 2.77 -3.67 20.14
N LYS A 403 2.21 -4.76 20.67
CA LYS A 403 1.11 -5.54 20.05
C LYS A 403 0.05 -5.84 21.10
N ASN A 404 -1.23 -5.58 20.80
CA ASN A 404 -2.34 -5.78 21.74
C ASN A 404 -2.10 -5.17 23.13
N ARG A 405 -1.53 -3.96 23.19
CA ARG A 405 -1.14 -3.22 24.42
C ARG A 405 -0.06 -3.90 25.28
N LYS A 406 0.60 -4.94 24.78
CA LYS A 406 1.74 -5.60 25.42
C LYS A 406 3.01 -5.34 24.61
N ILE A 407 4.14 -5.25 25.29
CA ILE A 407 5.44 -5.26 24.63
C ILE A 407 5.76 -6.72 24.33
N ILE A 408 6.01 -7.00 23.06
CA ILE A 408 6.49 -8.28 22.59
C ILE A 408 7.87 -8.10 21.99
N GLU A 409 8.62 -9.19 21.93
CA GLU A 409 9.96 -9.22 21.38
C GLU A 409 10.04 -10.24 20.26
N TYR A 410 10.81 -9.91 19.23
CA TYR A 410 11.01 -10.78 18.09
C TYR A 410 12.40 -10.61 17.51
N VAL A 411 12.86 -11.59 16.73
CA VAL A 411 14.12 -11.54 16.01
C VAL A 411 13.83 -11.42 14.52
N GLY A 412 14.37 -10.38 13.89
CA GLY A 412 14.18 -10.14 12.47
C GLY A 412 14.51 -8.71 12.07
N MET A 413 14.13 -8.32 10.86
CA MET A 413 14.11 -6.92 10.44
C MET A 413 12.79 -6.25 10.88
N PRO A 414 12.82 -4.96 11.29
CA PRO A 414 11.61 -4.19 11.51
C PRO A 414 10.83 -3.94 10.22
N SER A 415 9.54 -3.63 10.36
CA SER A 415 8.68 -3.25 9.25
C SER A 415 9.27 -2.04 8.51
N VAL A 416 9.03 -1.93 7.20
CA VAL A 416 9.52 -0.78 6.41
C VAL A 416 8.98 0.55 6.94
N ASN A 417 7.75 0.51 7.46
CA ASN A 417 7.12 1.64 8.13
C ASN A 417 7.90 2.06 9.38
N ASP A 418 8.29 1.11 10.23
CA ASP A 418 9.04 1.41 11.46
C ASP A 418 10.48 1.82 11.15
N ILE A 419 11.12 1.25 10.13
CA ILE A 419 12.40 1.74 9.62
C ILE A 419 12.29 3.23 9.22
N ALA A 420 11.24 3.61 8.50
CA ALA A 420 11.02 5.00 8.13
C ALA A 420 10.82 5.91 9.35
N LYS A 421 10.00 5.49 10.32
CA LYS A 421 9.75 6.23 11.57
C LYS A 421 11.03 6.40 12.40
N ILE A 422 11.80 5.34 12.58
CA ILE A 422 13.05 5.37 13.36
C ILE A 422 14.06 6.32 12.70
N LEU A 423 14.26 6.21 11.38
CA LEU A 423 15.28 6.99 10.68
C LEU A 423 14.90 8.46 10.46
N TYR A 424 13.62 8.75 10.23
CA TYR A 424 13.16 10.07 9.76
C TYR A 424 12.03 10.68 10.58
N GLY A 425 11.43 9.93 11.49
CA GLY A 425 10.41 10.44 12.40
C GLY A 425 10.99 11.26 13.55
N THR A 426 10.07 11.97 14.19
CA THR A 426 10.26 12.73 15.44
C THR A 426 9.42 12.10 16.54
N GLU A 427 9.89 12.19 17.76
CA GLU A 427 9.13 11.70 18.91
C GLU A 427 8.01 12.67 19.27
N GLU A 428 6.79 12.16 19.35
CA GLU A 428 5.62 12.90 19.85
C GLU A 428 4.78 11.95 20.72
N ASN A 429 4.41 12.40 21.92
CA ASN A 429 3.65 11.60 22.90
C ASN A 429 4.26 10.21 23.16
N GLY A 430 5.60 10.13 23.24
CA GLY A 430 6.34 8.90 23.51
C GLY A 430 6.38 7.90 22.35
N LYS A 431 5.97 8.29 21.14
CA LYS A 431 6.03 7.45 19.93
C LYS A 431 6.79 8.13 18.82
N MET A 432 7.55 7.34 18.05
CA MET A 432 8.15 7.80 16.80
C MET A 432 7.06 7.99 15.75
N ILE A 433 6.86 9.23 15.30
CA ILE A 433 5.90 9.54 14.24
C ILE A 433 6.56 10.34 13.12
N ILE A 434 6.03 10.18 11.92
CA ILE A 434 6.32 11.09 10.81
C ILE A 434 5.06 11.95 10.63
N ARG A 435 5.20 13.27 10.80
CA ARG A 435 4.07 14.22 10.80
C ARG A 435 3.23 14.13 9.52
N LYS A 436 1.96 14.53 9.63
CA LYS A 436 1.01 14.62 8.49
C LYS A 436 1.64 15.40 7.33
N ASN A 437 1.40 14.96 6.09
CA ASN A 437 2.01 15.43 4.83
C ASN A 437 3.46 14.96 4.55
N SER A 438 3.95 13.96 5.29
CA SER A 438 5.27 13.34 5.03
C SER A 438 5.17 12.02 4.26
N GLU A 439 4.03 11.74 3.61
CA GLU A 439 3.84 10.51 2.81
C GLU A 439 4.88 10.36 1.69
N LYS A 440 5.35 11.48 1.12
CA LYS A 440 6.49 11.52 0.19
C LYS A 440 7.77 10.92 0.78
N LEU A 441 7.98 11.10 2.08
CA LEU A 441 9.14 10.55 2.76
C LEU A 441 9.03 9.03 2.89
N TYR A 442 7.85 8.51 3.25
CA TYR A 442 7.60 7.06 3.24
C TYR A 442 7.82 6.48 1.83
N ALA A 443 7.26 7.10 0.80
CA ALA A 443 7.47 6.69 -0.59
C ALA A 443 8.97 6.65 -0.94
N ASN A 444 9.76 7.64 -0.53
CA ASN A 444 11.21 7.66 -0.77
C ASN A 444 11.95 6.54 -0.03
N VAL A 445 11.57 6.21 1.21
CA VAL A 445 12.18 5.09 1.95
C VAL A 445 11.83 3.77 1.27
N ILE A 446 10.56 3.58 0.89
CA ILE A 446 10.07 2.38 0.22
C ILE A 446 10.81 2.15 -1.10
N LYS A 447 10.89 3.16 -1.97
CA LYS A 447 11.62 3.08 -3.25
C LYS A 447 13.08 2.64 -3.10
N ARG A 448 13.70 2.92 -1.94
CA ARG A 448 15.10 2.55 -1.65
C ARG A 448 15.23 1.17 -1.03
N LEU A 449 14.24 0.71 -0.27
CA LEU A 449 14.25 -0.59 0.40
C LEU A 449 13.67 -1.72 -0.47
N ILE A 450 12.74 -1.44 -1.39
CA ILE A 450 12.17 -2.44 -2.30
C ILE A 450 13.26 -3.24 -3.03
N PRO A 451 14.29 -2.63 -3.66
CA PRO A 451 15.35 -3.41 -4.30
C PRO A 451 16.19 -4.22 -3.30
N CYS A 452 16.27 -3.82 -2.04
CA CYS A 452 16.98 -4.55 -1.00
C CYS A 452 16.21 -5.82 -0.60
N ILE A 453 14.88 -5.70 -0.49
CA ILE A 453 13.97 -6.77 -0.06
C ILE A 453 13.68 -7.72 -1.22
N TRP A 454 13.37 -7.20 -2.41
CA TRP A 454 12.95 -8.00 -3.58
C TRP A 454 14.12 -8.59 -4.37
N ASP A 455 15.27 -7.90 -4.46
CA ASP A 455 16.39 -8.36 -5.29
C ASP A 455 17.63 -8.75 -4.45
N GLY A 456 17.56 -8.62 -3.11
CA GLY A 456 18.73 -8.79 -2.25
C GLY A 456 19.83 -7.74 -2.48
N ARG A 457 19.48 -6.54 -2.98
CA ARG A 457 20.46 -5.45 -3.08
C ARG A 457 20.90 -4.98 -1.71
N ARG A 458 22.08 -4.38 -1.70
CA ARG A 458 22.69 -3.86 -0.49
C ARG A 458 21.89 -2.71 0.11
N VAL A 459 21.81 -2.67 1.43
CA VAL A 459 21.21 -1.54 2.15
C VAL A 459 22.01 -0.26 1.84
N PRO A 460 21.35 0.86 1.48
CA PRO A 460 22.05 2.12 1.22
C PRO A 460 22.86 2.57 2.44
N TYR A 461 24.15 2.86 2.22
CA TYR A 461 25.08 3.14 3.33
C TYR A 461 24.71 4.40 4.12
N ASP A 462 24.09 5.40 3.51
CA ASP A 462 23.60 6.58 4.22
C ASP A 462 22.49 6.22 5.22
N MET A 463 21.64 5.23 4.95
CA MET A 463 20.63 4.75 5.90
C MET A 463 21.31 4.03 7.08
N VAL A 464 22.34 3.24 6.80
CA VAL A 464 23.20 2.62 7.84
C VAL A 464 23.84 3.69 8.71
N GLN A 465 24.52 4.67 8.11
CA GLN A 465 25.15 5.77 8.85
C GLN A 465 24.15 6.59 9.66
N LYS A 466 22.98 6.86 9.10
CA LYS A 466 21.92 7.59 9.81
C LYS A 466 21.42 6.83 11.03
N SER A 467 21.23 5.51 10.91
CA SER A 467 20.84 4.66 12.05
C SER A 467 21.89 4.70 13.17
N ILE A 468 23.19 4.62 12.82
CA ILE A 468 24.29 4.70 13.79
C ILE A 468 24.26 6.05 14.51
N ILE A 469 24.22 7.16 13.77
CA ILE A 469 24.22 8.51 14.34
C ILE A 469 23.03 8.70 15.30
N LYS A 470 21.83 8.26 14.91
CA LYS A 470 20.64 8.37 15.75
C LYS A 470 20.73 7.49 17.00
N ALA A 471 21.29 6.29 16.90
CA ALA A 471 21.52 5.40 18.04
C ALA A 471 22.60 5.95 18.99
N SER A 472 23.59 6.70 18.49
CA SER A 472 24.60 7.38 19.30
C SER A 472 24.07 8.57 20.12
N MET A 473 22.80 8.95 19.97
CA MET A 473 22.21 10.15 20.59
C MET A 473 21.04 9.79 21.54
N PRO A 474 21.29 9.08 22.65
CA PRO A 474 20.22 8.68 23.58
C PRO A 474 19.43 9.85 24.17
N LEU A 475 20.06 11.01 24.33
CA LEU A 475 19.41 12.22 24.87
C LEU A 475 18.45 12.90 23.88
N SER A 476 18.37 12.42 22.64
CA SER A 476 17.41 12.92 21.64
C SER A 476 16.03 12.26 21.74
N TYR A 477 15.83 11.36 22.70
CA TYR A 477 14.57 10.63 22.91
C TYR A 477 14.02 10.92 24.30
N ASP A 478 12.71 11.13 24.37
CA ASP A 478 11.96 11.25 25.63
C ASP A 478 11.72 9.87 26.24
N SER A 479 11.42 8.87 25.40
CA SER A 479 11.19 7.49 25.79
C SER A 479 12.43 6.63 25.59
N HIS A 480 12.85 5.94 26.65
CA HIS A 480 13.95 4.96 26.59
C HIS A 480 13.67 3.86 25.55
N PHE A 481 12.41 3.45 25.40
CA PHE A 481 11.97 2.44 24.43
C PHE A 481 12.31 2.85 22.98
N ASN A 482 12.03 4.09 22.59
CA ASN A 482 12.29 4.60 21.23
C ASN A 482 13.80 4.61 20.92
N TRP A 483 14.63 4.91 21.92
CA TRP A 483 16.08 4.80 21.78
C TRP A 483 16.54 3.35 21.62
N GLU A 484 16.01 2.41 22.41
CA GLU A 484 16.33 0.98 22.28
C GLU A 484 15.95 0.42 20.90
N GLU A 485 14.78 0.79 20.36
CA GLU A 485 14.39 0.44 18.99
C GLU A 485 15.39 0.99 17.96
N THR A 486 15.85 2.22 18.15
CA THR A 486 16.85 2.84 17.27
C THR A 486 18.19 2.08 17.32
N VAL A 487 18.65 1.70 18.51
CA VAL A 487 19.86 0.88 18.67
C VAL A 487 19.69 -0.48 17.99
N SER A 488 18.53 -1.10 18.13
CA SER A 488 18.21 -2.40 17.52
C SER A 488 18.21 -2.34 15.99
N LEU A 489 17.61 -1.29 15.40
CA LEU A 489 17.69 -1.03 13.96
C LEU A 489 19.13 -0.79 13.50
N ALA A 490 19.90 0.00 14.24
CA ALA A 490 21.29 0.26 13.90
C ALA A 490 22.12 -1.03 13.93
N CYS A 491 21.91 -1.91 14.91
CA CYS A 491 22.55 -3.23 14.95
C CYS A 491 22.15 -4.07 13.74
N SER A 492 20.88 -4.10 13.38
CA SER A 492 20.34 -4.82 12.20
C SER A 492 21.02 -4.37 10.90
N PHE A 493 21.08 -3.04 10.68
CA PHE A 493 21.71 -2.45 9.51
C PHE A 493 23.23 -2.63 9.47
N VAL A 494 23.92 -2.52 10.61
CA VAL A 494 25.36 -2.75 10.69
C VAL A 494 25.68 -4.21 10.41
N LYS A 495 24.97 -5.16 11.04
CA LYS A 495 25.10 -6.59 10.77
C LYS A 495 24.95 -6.90 9.28
N LYS A 496 23.87 -6.42 8.67
CA LYS A 496 23.62 -6.61 7.23
C LYS A 496 24.71 -5.98 6.36
N TYR A 497 25.12 -4.75 6.66
CA TYR A 497 26.19 -4.06 5.93
C TYR A 497 27.53 -4.82 6.00
N ARG A 498 27.91 -5.30 7.20
CA ARG A 498 29.13 -6.08 7.41
C ARG A 498 29.09 -7.42 6.68
N LEU A 499 27.96 -8.11 6.66
CA LEU A 499 27.78 -9.32 5.86
C LEU A 499 27.95 -9.04 4.35
N GLU A 500 27.31 -7.98 3.84
CA GLU A 500 27.28 -7.67 2.40
C GLU A 500 28.61 -7.14 1.84
N ARG A 501 29.39 -6.43 2.66
CA ARG A 501 30.63 -5.73 2.27
C ARG A 501 31.90 -6.42 2.77
N CYS A 502 31.88 -6.90 4.01
CA CYS A 502 33.05 -7.45 4.69
C CYS A 502 33.01 -8.98 4.78
N LYS A 503 31.87 -9.61 4.47
CA LYS A 503 31.65 -11.07 4.64
C LYS A 503 31.82 -11.52 6.08
N GLU A 504 31.53 -10.61 7.01
CA GLU A 504 31.55 -10.88 8.45
C GLU A 504 30.14 -11.28 8.91
N GLU A 505 30.05 -12.35 9.67
CA GLU A 505 28.81 -12.81 10.30
C GLU A 505 28.78 -12.36 11.76
N TRP A 506 27.72 -11.63 12.12
CA TRP A 506 27.51 -11.17 13.48
C TRP A 506 26.19 -11.72 14.01
N ASN A 507 26.22 -12.28 15.21
CA ASN A 507 25.05 -12.71 15.96
C ASN A 507 24.88 -11.86 17.22
N MET A 508 23.81 -12.09 17.97
CA MET A 508 23.53 -11.32 19.19
C MET A 508 24.35 -11.77 20.41
N SER A 509 24.93 -12.98 20.35
CA SER A 509 25.78 -13.48 21.42
C SER A 509 27.05 -12.65 21.51
N LEU A 510 27.52 -12.42 22.74
CA LEU A 510 28.73 -11.66 22.98
C LEU A 510 29.96 -12.43 22.49
N ASP A 511 30.68 -11.87 21.51
CA ASP A 511 31.99 -12.37 21.12
C ASP A 511 33.05 -11.81 22.07
N LYS A 512 33.54 -12.66 22.98
CA LYS A 512 34.56 -12.28 23.96
C LYS A 512 35.96 -12.18 23.37
N GLU A 513 36.22 -12.83 22.24
CA GLU A 513 37.53 -12.93 21.61
C GLU A 513 37.74 -11.85 20.54
N CYS A 514 36.68 -11.13 20.15
CA CYS A 514 36.75 -10.04 19.19
C CYS A 514 37.72 -8.94 19.65
N LYS A 515 38.73 -8.64 18.81
CA LYS A 515 39.73 -7.58 19.05
C LYS A 515 39.47 -6.31 18.26
N ASP A 516 38.30 -6.19 17.63
CA ASP A 516 37.94 -4.98 16.91
C ASP A 516 37.79 -3.80 17.89
N ARG A 517 38.49 -2.70 17.59
CA ARG A 517 38.53 -1.51 18.44
C ARG A 517 37.13 -0.97 18.73
N SER A 518 36.28 -0.88 17.70
CA SER A 518 34.94 -0.32 17.85
C SER A 518 34.06 -1.24 18.68
N TYR A 519 34.09 -2.54 18.42
CA TYR A 519 33.38 -3.53 19.22
C TYR A 519 33.78 -3.50 20.71
N LEU A 520 35.08 -3.50 21.00
CA LEU A 520 35.59 -3.45 22.37
C LEU A 520 35.19 -2.17 23.10
N TYR A 521 35.26 -1.01 22.45
CA TYR A 521 34.75 0.24 23.03
C TYR A 521 33.24 0.19 23.30
N GLY A 522 32.48 -0.48 22.43
CA GLY A 522 31.07 -0.79 22.67
C GLY A 522 30.85 -1.59 23.96
N ARG A 523 31.63 -2.66 24.15
CA ARG A 523 31.59 -3.49 25.38
C ARG A 523 31.89 -2.65 26.62
N LEU A 524 32.95 -1.84 26.60
CA LEU A 524 33.31 -0.94 27.71
C LEU A 524 32.16 0.01 28.07
N LEU A 525 31.53 0.62 27.08
CA LEU A 525 30.40 1.53 27.28
C LEU A 525 29.20 0.82 27.92
N ALA A 526 28.88 -0.40 27.49
CA ALA A 526 27.78 -1.18 28.05
C ALA A 526 28.03 -1.54 29.52
N ILE A 527 29.26 -1.92 29.86
CA ILE A 527 29.64 -2.23 31.24
C ILE A 527 29.51 -0.98 32.12
N ALA A 528 30.02 0.17 31.66
CA ALA A 528 29.91 1.44 32.37
C ALA A 528 28.43 1.84 32.62
N ASP A 529 27.60 1.74 31.58
CA ASP A 529 26.16 2.01 31.67
C ASP A 529 25.48 1.10 32.72
N ARG A 530 25.82 -0.19 32.72
CA ARG A 530 25.26 -1.16 33.65
C ARG A 530 25.69 -0.93 35.10
N ILE A 531 26.95 -0.57 35.33
CA ILE A 531 27.48 -0.22 36.66
C ILE A 531 26.66 0.94 37.24
N GLU A 532 26.52 2.03 36.50
CA GLU A 532 25.77 3.20 36.95
C GLU A 532 24.30 2.85 37.21
N TYR A 533 23.64 2.23 36.23
CA TYR A 533 22.22 1.88 36.32
C TYR A 533 21.92 0.98 37.53
N SER A 534 22.81 0.05 37.87
CA SER A 534 22.63 -0.86 39.00
C SER A 534 22.65 -0.20 40.38
N THR A 535 23.07 1.06 40.47
CA THR A 535 23.15 1.83 41.71
C THR A 535 22.04 2.87 41.86
N TYR A 536 21.15 2.99 40.88
CA TYR A 536 20.09 3.99 40.89
C TYR A 536 18.81 3.46 41.56
N ASP A 537 18.27 4.23 42.51
CA ASP A 537 16.97 3.93 43.15
C ASP A 537 15.77 4.36 42.30
N LYS A 538 16.00 5.21 41.29
CA LYS A 538 14.98 5.75 40.37
C LYS A 538 15.54 5.78 38.95
N GLU A 539 14.67 5.75 37.95
CA GLU A 539 15.08 5.86 36.55
C GLU A 539 15.81 7.20 36.30
N ARG A 540 17.09 7.11 35.97
CA ARG A 540 17.96 8.24 35.66
C ARG A 540 18.87 7.87 34.49
N VAL A 541 19.14 8.84 33.63
CA VAL A 541 20.11 8.68 32.53
C VAL A 541 21.54 8.63 33.09
N THR A 542 22.26 7.56 32.77
CA THR A 542 23.67 7.31 33.15
C THR A 542 24.64 8.27 32.46
N ASN A 543 25.83 8.47 33.02
CA ASN A 543 26.88 9.23 32.35
C ASN A 543 27.32 8.54 31.05
N ALA A 544 27.38 7.21 31.04
CA ALA A 544 27.62 6.43 29.81
C ALA A 544 26.67 6.84 28.67
N LYS A 545 25.35 6.89 28.92
CA LYS A 545 24.36 7.35 27.93
C LYS A 545 24.53 8.84 27.60
N ARG A 546 24.72 9.71 28.60
CA ARG A 546 24.91 11.16 28.37
C ARG A 546 26.10 11.48 27.45
N TYR A 547 27.20 10.76 27.63
CA TYR A 547 28.42 10.95 26.86
C TYR A 547 28.49 10.09 25.59
N MET A 548 27.51 9.22 25.32
CA MET A 548 27.54 8.28 24.19
C MET A 548 27.78 8.95 22.84
N ASN A 549 27.21 10.13 22.59
CA ASN A 549 27.45 10.86 21.36
C ASN A 549 28.93 11.27 21.24
N ALA A 550 29.47 11.94 22.26
CA ALA A 550 30.88 12.32 22.31
C ALA A 550 31.81 11.10 22.24
N PHE A 551 31.44 10.02 22.92
CA PHE A 551 32.16 8.74 22.94
C PHE A 551 32.24 8.11 21.55
N SER A 552 31.15 8.14 20.78
CA SER A 552 31.16 7.65 19.40
C SER A 552 32.11 8.43 18.48
N GLN A 553 32.34 9.72 18.77
CA GLN A 553 33.22 10.57 17.96
C GLN A 553 34.68 10.54 18.44
N ARG A 554 34.90 10.43 19.76
CA ARG A 554 36.21 10.54 20.42
C ARG A 554 36.31 9.52 21.58
N PRO A 555 36.40 8.22 21.25
CA PRO A 555 36.28 7.13 22.23
C PRO A 555 37.33 7.18 23.33
N TYR A 556 38.61 7.37 23.00
CA TYR A 556 39.68 7.37 23.99
C TYR A 556 39.55 8.51 25.02
N THR A 557 39.34 9.75 24.53
CA THR A 557 39.23 10.90 25.44
C THR A 557 37.96 10.86 26.27
N THR A 558 36.85 10.42 25.69
CA THR A 558 35.58 10.35 26.42
C THR A 558 35.52 9.15 27.34
N TRP A 559 36.16 8.03 26.99
CA TRP A 559 36.28 6.86 27.87
C TRP A 559 36.91 7.24 29.21
N ARG A 560 38.00 8.02 29.20
CA ARG A 560 38.63 8.49 30.44
C ARG A 560 37.64 9.20 31.36
N VAL A 561 36.81 10.09 30.81
CA VAL A 561 35.79 10.82 31.58
C VAL A 561 34.76 9.85 32.14
N ILE A 562 34.30 8.88 31.33
CA ILE A 562 33.33 7.87 31.76
C ILE A 562 33.95 6.99 32.86
N GLU A 563 35.17 6.49 32.67
CA GLU A 563 35.90 5.63 33.60
C GLU A 563 36.14 6.29 34.97
N GLU A 564 36.48 7.58 34.98
CA GLU A 564 36.57 8.38 36.21
C GLU A 564 35.19 8.54 36.86
N SER A 565 34.13 8.77 36.06
CA SER A 565 32.76 8.95 36.55
C SER A 565 32.11 7.69 37.13
N ILE A 566 32.54 6.49 36.73
CA ILE A 566 31.99 5.23 37.24
C ILE A 566 32.59 4.80 38.59
N GLN A 567 33.75 5.33 39.00
CA GLN A 567 34.43 4.93 40.25
C GLN A 567 33.57 5.09 41.52
N PRO A 568 32.82 6.20 41.72
CA PRO A 568 31.96 6.35 42.89
C PRO A 568 30.82 5.31 42.92
N TYR A 569 30.34 4.87 41.76
CA TYR A 569 29.29 3.86 41.66
C TYR A 569 29.83 2.46 41.91
N LEU A 570 31.02 2.13 41.39
CA LEU A 570 31.73 0.89 41.72
C LEU A 570 31.97 0.76 43.23
N ALA A 571 32.33 1.86 43.91
CA ALA A 571 32.55 1.87 45.36
C ALA A 571 31.28 1.60 46.18
N LYS A 572 30.09 1.91 45.64
CA LYS A 572 28.79 1.65 46.28
C LYS A 572 28.32 0.21 46.12
N LEU A 573 28.83 -0.53 45.14
CA LEU A 573 28.41 -1.90 44.88
C LEU A 573 28.96 -2.88 45.92
N ASN A 574 28.19 -3.95 46.17
CA ASN A 574 28.65 -5.05 47.02
C ASN A 574 30.00 -5.61 46.51
N PRO A 575 30.92 -6.02 47.40
CA PRO A 575 32.27 -6.43 47.02
C PRO A 575 32.32 -7.48 45.89
N GLY A 576 31.45 -8.48 45.92
CA GLY A 576 31.39 -9.50 44.87
C GLY A 576 30.98 -8.98 43.50
N ILE A 577 30.00 -8.07 43.44
CA ILE A 577 29.53 -7.44 42.20
C ILE A 577 30.58 -6.45 41.67
N ARG A 578 31.23 -5.71 42.57
CA ARG A 578 32.35 -4.83 42.22
C ARG A 578 33.50 -5.61 41.57
N ILE A 579 33.93 -6.72 42.18
CA ILE A 579 34.99 -7.58 41.63
C ILE A 579 34.58 -8.13 40.26
N TYR A 580 33.31 -8.53 40.09
CA TYR A 580 32.81 -9.02 38.81
C TYR A 580 32.94 -7.96 37.70
N TYR A 581 32.48 -6.73 37.94
CA TYR A 581 32.58 -5.67 36.93
C TYR A 581 34.03 -5.22 36.68
N SER A 582 34.87 -5.15 37.73
CA SER A 582 36.29 -4.84 37.55
C SER A 582 36.98 -5.88 36.67
N LYS A 583 36.74 -7.18 36.93
CA LYS A 583 37.27 -8.26 36.08
C LYS A 583 36.79 -8.16 34.64
N LEU A 584 35.52 -7.79 34.43
CA LEU A 584 34.95 -7.66 33.09
C LEU A 584 35.54 -6.46 32.33
N LEU A 585 35.80 -5.33 33.03
CA LEU A 585 36.53 -4.20 32.45
C LEU A 585 37.96 -4.60 32.10
N ASP A 586 38.67 -5.27 33.00
CA ASP A 586 40.05 -5.74 32.77
C ASP A 586 40.11 -6.71 31.59
N GLU A 587 39.16 -7.65 31.48
CA GLU A 587 39.06 -8.59 30.35
C GLU A 587 38.99 -7.85 29.01
N VAL A 588 38.11 -6.85 28.91
CA VAL A 588 37.94 -6.06 27.68
C VAL A 588 39.17 -5.20 27.41
N GLN A 589 39.73 -4.56 28.44
CA GLN A 589 40.91 -3.70 28.30
C GLN A 589 42.14 -4.49 27.84
N ASN A 590 42.32 -5.73 28.31
CA ASN A 590 43.43 -6.60 27.93
C ASN A 590 43.39 -7.07 26.46
N LEU A 591 42.24 -6.95 25.79
CA LEU A 591 42.11 -7.27 24.37
C LEU A 591 42.60 -6.14 23.46
N PHE A 592 42.72 -4.92 23.98
CA PHE A 592 43.27 -3.80 23.22
C PHE A 592 44.80 -3.88 23.12
N THR A 593 45.32 -3.42 21.99
CA THR A 593 46.71 -2.97 21.90
C THR A 593 46.81 -1.50 22.32
N LEU A 594 47.98 -1.04 22.76
CA LEU A 594 48.18 0.36 23.15
C LEU A 594 47.79 1.35 22.03
N ASP A 595 48.08 1.00 20.78
CA ASP A 595 47.76 1.85 19.63
C ASP A 595 46.26 1.89 19.34
N THR A 596 45.59 0.74 19.40
CA THR A 596 44.13 0.67 19.17
C THR A 596 43.34 1.33 20.30
N PHE A 597 43.81 1.21 21.55
CA PHE A 597 43.21 1.91 22.68
C PHE A 597 43.38 3.43 22.54
N LYS A 598 44.57 3.93 22.21
CA LYS A 598 44.80 5.38 22.09
C LYS A 598 44.20 6.02 20.83
N ASP A 599 43.78 5.23 19.84
CA ASP A 599 43.19 5.73 18.61
C ASP A 599 41.81 6.36 18.87
N ASN A 600 41.79 7.69 18.88
CA ASN A 600 40.62 8.52 19.15
C ASN A 600 39.76 8.83 17.91
N LYS A 601 39.99 8.16 16.77
CA LYS A 601 39.12 8.30 15.59
C LYS A 601 37.69 7.83 15.91
N LYS A 602 36.72 8.41 15.19
CA LYS A 602 35.30 8.05 15.28
C LYS A 602 35.10 6.53 15.21
N LEU A 603 34.24 6.02 16.09
CA LEU A 603 33.83 4.61 16.10
C LEU A 603 32.90 4.32 14.91
N ASP A 604 33.04 3.12 14.35
CA ASP A 604 32.10 2.61 13.36
C ASP A 604 30.97 1.80 14.03
N GLY A 605 30.00 1.34 13.23
CA GLY A 605 28.80 0.67 13.72
C GLY A 605 29.04 -0.57 14.61
N LEU A 606 30.22 -1.21 14.57
CA LEU A 606 30.53 -2.36 15.44
C LEU A 606 30.46 -2.01 16.93
N TYR A 607 30.65 -0.73 17.30
CA TYR A 607 30.51 -0.33 18.70
C TYR A 607 29.08 -0.52 19.21
N LEU A 608 28.05 -0.37 18.35
CA LEU A 608 26.66 -0.62 18.74
C LEU A 608 26.39 -2.12 18.90
N LEU A 609 26.97 -2.96 18.04
CA LEU A 609 26.91 -4.42 18.19
C LEU A 609 27.56 -4.86 19.50
N GLY A 610 28.77 -4.37 19.79
CA GLY A 610 29.47 -4.68 21.04
C GLY A 610 28.72 -4.18 22.27
N TYR A 611 28.17 -2.97 22.21
CA TYR A 611 27.33 -2.41 23.28
C TYR A 611 26.10 -3.28 23.54
N HIS A 612 25.32 -3.58 22.50
CA HIS A 612 24.08 -4.33 22.65
C HIS A 612 24.32 -5.80 23.08
N SER A 613 25.32 -6.47 22.50
CA SER A 613 25.65 -7.87 22.84
C SER A 613 26.13 -7.99 24.28
N GLN A 614 26.95 -7.05 24.75
CA GLN A 614 27.43 -7.02 26.14
C GLN A 614 26.29 -6.71 27.12
N ALA A 615 25.39 -5.79 26.76
CA ALA A 615 24.20 -5.49 27.57
C ALA A 615 23.24 -6.69 27.66
N PHE A 616 23.03 -7.41 26.55
CA PHE A 616 22.22 -8.62 26.48
C PHE A 616 22.78 -9.73 27.38
N GLU A 617 24.08 -10.04 27.27
CA GLU A 617 24.77 -11.03 28.12
C GLU A 617 24.61 -10.72 29.63
N MET A 618 24.73 -9.44 30.01
CA MET A 618 24.59 -9.00 31.41
C MET A 618 23.15 -9.01 31.93
N ASN A 619 22.15 -9.05 31.04
CA ASN A 619 20.75 -9.22 31.41
C ASN A 619 20.41 -10.70 31.62
N ASN A 620 20.87 -11.60 30.74
CA ASN A 620 20.57 -13.03 30.85
C ASN A 620 21.21 -13.69 32.08
N LYS A 621 22.42 -13.27 32.48
CA LYS A 621 23.05 -13.76 33.72
C LYS A 621 22.34 -13.36 35.02
N LYS A 622 21.38 -12.42 34.96
CA LYS A 622 20.52 -12.09 36.11
C LYS A 622 19.28 -12.96 36.19
N SER A 623 18.84 -13.60 35.11
CA SER A 623 17.68 -14.50 35.12
C SER A 623 18.04 -15.93 35.53
N GLU A 624 19.31 -16.32 35.44
CA GLU A 624 19.82 -17.64 35.89
C GLU A 624 20.28 -17.66 37.37
N LYS A 625 20.12 -16.56 38.10
CA LYS A 625 20.40 -16.42 39.53
C LYS A 625 19.17 -15.96 40.27
#